data_AF-A0A257Q8L0-F1
#
_entry.id   AF-A0A257Q8L0-F1
#
_cell.length_a   1.000
_cell.length_b   1.000
_cell.length_c   1.000
_cell.angle_alpha   90.00
_cell.angle_beta   90.00
_cell.angle_gamma   90.00
#
_symmetry.space_group_name_H-M   'P 1'
#
loop_
_entity.id
_entity.type
_entity.pdbx_description
1 polymer ?
#
loop_
_entity_poly.entity_id
_entity_poly.type
_entity_poly.pdbx_seq_one_letter_code
_entity_poly.pdbx_strand_id
1 'polypeptide(L)'
;MLDFMRTLDAETLDLLGRLDSHRFYASVRNYNRLAALPPLQHQRRMQALHRFPALLAPILLTAHHSINLMDGKRHAWRYPAPDVEQAIDAAQNLVGALTTQYGISKGLVRSKLNADFWEMDDGRKRAVLRFLDTLPANKRPASAEELIREWPRLQAYLLFFGEDAQGIPRAPESPEVHRGAFRLGWQETWHYCDQHAPNFHHALHDTRDFLAVASALAAQWLKIQRPLVMERLAEAWLALYGLSGLLRASSRWHRLRPPPSAGFIDRNLPALLGAWHEGKHEAHELLSYSALVEEGEAMRHCVADYWQACVQGERMFSLLLSDGERATAEYVPDQHPHDAFDVLYRLEQLRGSCNAEVSAAMQHFAEQLETQLNQDALKPQRSAALGLQQIWANDQAAPRQSWLDPRSQQELLAVLAWLEHAPAEADVWLRAHVAGFAYHAGNDADFLPTEGETLTLQREPENPHDALAVRIDWQGRKLGYIPRPANAEIARALDAGVMLAAKIQRFDAKAELWRRLEFVVHDPSAGRA
;
A
#
# COMPACT_ATOMS: atom_id res chain seq x y z
N MET A 1 -52.32 4.79 -28.34
CA MET A 1 -51.17 4.15 -27.66
C MET A 1 -50.39 3.25 -28.62
N LEU A 2 -51.02 2.33 -29.33
CA LEU A 2 -50.37 1.45 -30.32
C LEU A 2 -49.69 2.21 -31.48
N ASP A 3 -50.28 3.29 -31.99
CA ASP A 3 -49.66 4.08 -33.08
C ASP A 3 -48.42 4.85 -32.63
N PHE A 4 -48.43 5.40 -31.41
CA PHE A 4 -47.24 6.04 -30.82
C PHE A 4 -46.10 5.04 -30.64
N MET A 5 -46.40 3.83 -30.15
CA MET A 5 -45.38 2.78 -29.98
C MET A 5 -44.74 2.36 -31.31
N ARG A 6 -45.48 2.42 -32.43
CA ARG A 6 -44.95 2.15 -33.78
C ARG A 6 -44.03 3.24 -34.33
N THR A 7 -44.06 4.45 -33.74
CA THR A 7 -43.19 5.57 -34.14
C THR A 7 -41.90 5.64 -33.34
N LEU A 8 -41.73 4.78 -32.33
CA LEU A 8 -40.50 4.74 -31.55
C LEU A 8 -39.37 4.09 -32.34
N ASP A 9 -38.19 4.66 -32.23
CA ASP A 9 -36.96 4.12 -32.78
C ASP A 9 -36.55 2.87 -31.97
N ALA A 10 -36.94 1.71 -32.51
CA ALA A 10 -36.67 0.41 -31.90
C ALA A 10 -35.17 0.11 -31.78
N GLU A 11 -34.34 0.60 -32.71
CA GLU A 11 -32.89 0.39 -32.67
C GLU A 11 -32.26 1.16 -31.50
N THR A 12 -32.66 2.42 -31.32
CA THR A 12 -32.23 3.22 -30.16
C THR A 12 -32.68 2.57 -28.85
N LEU A 13 -33.92 2.08 -28.76
CA LEU A 13 -34.41 1.40 -27.56
C LEU A 13 -33.63 0.12 -27.25
N ASP A 14 -33.35 -0.71 -28.26
CA ASP A 14 -32.57 -1.93 -28.10
C ASP A 14 -31.13 -1.63 -27.65
N LEU A 15 -30.46 -0.67 -28.29
CA LEU A 15 -29.12 -0.25 -27.89
C LEU A 15 -29.10 0.19 -26.42
N LEU A 16 -30.01 1.08 -26.02
CA LEU A 16 -30.06 1.60 -24.66
C LEU A 16 -30.37 0.50 -23.63
N GLY A 17 -31.21 -0.48 -23.99
CA GLY A 17 -31.50 -1.64 -23.16
C GLY A 17 -30.29 -2.56 -22.94
N ARG A 18 -29.33 -2.59 -23.87
CA ARG A 18 -28.08 -3.37 -23.74
C ARG A 18 -27.01 -2.68 -22.90
N LEU A 19 -27.17 -1.39 -22.60
CA LEU A 19 -26.26 -0.64 -21.73
C LEU A 19 -26.66 -0.75 -20.25
N ASP A 20 -27.20 -1.90 -19.85
CA ASP A 20 -27.65 -2.12 -18.48
C ASP A 20 -26.46 -2.28 -17.53
N SER A 21 -26.49 -1.53 -16.43
CA SER A 21 -25.39 -1.43 -15.46
C SER A 21 -25.89 -0.84 -14.15
N HIS A 22 -24.98 -0.62 -13.19
CA HIS A 22 -25.34 0.02 -11.91
C HIS A 22 -25.88 1.45 -12.09
N ARG A 23 -25.51 2.15 -13.19
CA ARG A 23 -26.20 3.36 -13.65
C ARG A 23 -27.14 3.08 -14.81
N PHE A 24 -28.15 3.92 -14.92
CA PHE A 24 -29.17 3.84 -15.94
C PHE A 24 -28.78 4.68 -17.16
N TYR A 25 -28.45 4.01 -18.25
CA TYR A 25 -28.30 4.63 -19.58
C TYR A 25 -29.60 4.58 -20.39
N ALA A 26 -30.47 3.60 -20.13
CA ALA A 26 -31.83 3.56 -20.64
C ALA A 26 -32.68 4.68 -20.03
N SER A 27 -32.71 5.83 -20.70
CA SER A 27 -33.45 7.01 -20.26
C SER A 27 -34.11 7.73 -21.43
N VAL A 28 -35.24 8.39 -21.18
CA VAL A 28 -35.92 9.25 -22.17
C VAL A 28 -34.97 10.33 -22.70
N ARG A 29 -34.07 10.84 -21.85
CA ARG A 29 -33.05 11.83 -22.21
C ARG A 29 -32.09 11.29 -23.26
N ASN A 30 -31.57 10.08 -23.07
CA ASN A 30 -30.64 9.46 -24.02
C ASN A 30 -31.36 9.00 -25.29
N TYR A 31 -32.59 8.49 -25.17
CA TYR A 31 -33.43 8.16 -26.31
C TYR A 31 -33.65 9.40 -27.19
N ASN A 32 -34.15 10.50 -26.62
CA ASN A 32 -34.38 11.74 -27.36
C ASN A 32 -33.09 12.30 -27.95
N ARG A 33 -31.96 12.17 -27.26
CA ARG A 33 -30.66 12.63 -27.76
C ARG A 33 -30.22 11.88 -29.01
N LEU A 34 -30.51 10.59 -29.12
CA LEU A 34 -30.18 9.79 -30.30
C LEU A 34 -31.25 9.98 -31.38
N ALA A 35 -32.53 9.76 -31.04
CA ALA A 35 -33.64 9.80 -31.99
C ALA A 35 -33.84 11.17 -32.67
N ALA A 36 -33.41 12.27 -32.05
CA ALA A 36 -33.52 13.62 -32.63
C ALA A 36 -32.37 13.98 -33.60
N LEU A 37 -31.37 13.10 -33.79
CA LEU A 37 -30.26 13.38 -34.69
C LEU A 37 -30.69 13.26 -36.17
N PRO A 38 -30.05 14.02 -37.07
CA PRO A 38 -30.18 13.79 -38.52
C PRO A 38 -29.87 12.32 -38.88
N PRO A 39 -30.56 11.71 -39.88
CA PRO A 39 -30.48 10.27 -40.14
C PRO A 39 -29.06 9.71 -40.30
N LEU A 40 -28.18 10.42 -41.02
CA LEU A 40 -26.80 9.98 -41.22
C LEU A 40 -25.96 10.08 -39.93
N GLN A 41 -26.20 11.11 -39.10
CA GLN A 41 -25.51 11.29 -37.83
C GLN A 41 -25.98 10.26 -36.80
N HIS A 42 -27.30 10.01 -36.76
CA HIS A 42 -27.91 8.93 -35.98
C HIS A 42 -27.26 7.59 -36.32
N GLN A 43 -27.25 7.20 -37.60
CA GLN A 43 -26.64 5.95 -38.07
C GLN A 43 -25.17 5.82 -37.63
N ARG A 44 -24.36 6.88 -37.81
CA ARG A 44 -22.94 6.88 -37.42
C ARG A 44 -22.75 6.71 -35.92
N ARG A 45 -23.51 7.43 -35.11
CA ARG A 45 -23.43 7.35 -33.63
C ARG A 45 -23.93 6.00 -33.11
N MET A 46 -25.01 5.46 -33.68
CA MET A 46 -25.52 4.13 -33.36
C MET A 46 -24.47 3.05 -33.69
N GLN A 47 -23.91 3.06 -34.91
CA GLN A 47 -22.86 2.12 -35.31
C GLN A 47 -21.63 2.22 -34.39
N ALA A 48 -21.22 3.43 -34.02
CA ALA A 48 -20.10 3.65 -33.13
C ALA A 48 -20.39 3.10 -31.72
N LEU A 49 -21.58 3.38 -31.16
CA LEU A 49 -22.01 2.87 -29.85
C LEU A 49 -22.13 1.35 -29.82
N HIS A 50 -22.59 0.71 -30.89
CA HIS A 50 -22.58 -0.76 -31.00
C HIS A 50 -21.16 -1.34 -31.03
N ARG A 51 -20.20 -0.60 -31.60
CA ARG A 51 -18.83 -1.10 -31.77
C ARG A 51 -17.94 -0.89 -30.55
N PHE A 52 -18.09 0.24 -29.86
CA PHE A 52 -17.26 0.61 -28.70
C PHE A 52 -18.10 1.11 -27.52
N PRO A 53 -19.13 0.36 -27.06
CA PRO A 53 -20.09 0.84 -26.07
C PRO A 53 -19.41 1.30 -24.77
N ALA A 54 -18.41 0.54 -24.27
CA ALA A 54 -17.70 0.87 -23.03
C ALA A 54 -16.96 2.22 -23.07
N LEU A 55 -16.46 2.63 -24.25
CA LEU A 55 -15.69 3.86 -24.43
C LEU A 55 -16.60 5.03 -24.85
N LEU A 56 -17.66 4.78 -25.61
CA LEU A 56 -18.47 5.85 -26.19
C LEU A 56 -19.72 6.20 -25.41
N ALA A 57 -20.33 5.27 -24.66
CA ALA A 57 -21.51 5.57 -23.88
C ALA A 57 -21.28 6.72 -22.87
N PRO A 58 -20.16 6.79 -22.11
CA PRO A 58 -19.90 7.93 -21.22
C PRO A 58 -19.68 9.26 -21.92
N ILE A 59 -19.30 9.25 -23.21
CA ILE A 59 -19.05 10.44 -24.03
C ILE A 59 -20.36 10.96 -24.62
N LEU A 60 -21.14 10.08 -25.25
CA LEU A 60 -22.32 10.44 -26.02
C LEU A 60 -23.59 10.52 -25.15
N LEU A 61 -23.68 9.65 -24.14
CA LEU A 61 -24.87 9.44 -23.34
C LEU A 61 -24.68 9.94 -21.90
N THR A 62 -25.79 10.17 -21.22
CA THR A 62 -25.80 10.61 -19.82
C THR A 62 -26.14 9.44 -18.92
N ALA A 63 -25.27 9.16 -17.94
CA ALA A 63 -25.52 8.14 -16.92
C ALA A 63 -26.37 8.72 -15.79
N HIS A 64 -27.34 7.94 -15.29
CA HIS A 64 -28.27 8.34 -14.22
C HIS A 64 -28.22 7.37 -13.03
N HIS A 65 -28.43 7.87 -11.80
CA HIS A 65 -28.51 7.01 -10.60
C HIS A 65 -29.86 6.31 -10.42
N SER A 66 -30.91 6.74 -11.12
CA SER A 66 -32.23 6.14 -11.06
C SER A 66 -32.84 6.06 -12.45
N ILE A 67 -33.83 5.18 -12.60
CA ILE A 67 -34.71 5.14 -13.76
C ILE A 67 -35.35 6.53 -13.85
N ASN A 68 -35.01 7.23 -14.91
CA ASN A 68 -35.15 8.68 -15.03
C ASN A 68 -36.63 9.09 -15.25
N LEU A 69 -37.45 8.95 -14.21
CA LEU A 69 -38.87 9.34 -14.18
C LEU A 69 -39.07 10.84 -13.93
N MET A 70 -38.04 11.57 -13.46
CA MET A 70 -38.09 13.01 -13.16
C MET A 70 -36.76 13.70 -13.56
N ASP A 71 -36.83 14.90 -14.14
CA ASP A 71 -35.72 15.66 -14.78
C ASP A 71 -34.69 16.28 -13.79
N GLY A 72 -34.19 15.47 -12.85
CA GLY A 72 -33.21 15.89 -11.87
C GLY A 72 -31.79 15.98 -12.44
N LYS A 73 -31.32 17.19 -12.76
CA LYS A 73 -29.93 17.44 -13.22
C LYS A 73 -28.84 17.05 -12.21
N ARG A 74 -29.17 16.90 -10.91
CA ARG A 74 -28.20 16.70 -9.82
C ARG A 74 -27.49 15.33 -9.84
N HIS A 75 -27.97 14.37 -10.65
CA HIS A 75 -27.45 13.00 -10.67
C HIS A 75 -27.26 12.46 -12.09
N ALA A 76 -26.81 13.33 -12.99
CA ALA A 76 -26.69 13.07 -14.41
C ALA A 76 -25.29 13.46 -14.91
N TRP A 77 -24.46 12.49 -15.30
CA TRP A 77 -23.08 12.74 -15.73
C TRP A 77 -22.83 12.29 -17.17
N ARG A 78 -22.04 13.07 -17.89
CA ARG A 78 -21.51 12.79 -19.22
C ARG A 78 -20.13 13.43 -19.31
N TYR A 79 -19.24 12.83 -20.08
CA TYR A 79 -17.87 13.31 -20.30
C TYR A 79 -17.67 13.63 -21.79
N PRO A 80 -18.21 14.76 -22.30
CA PRO A 80 -18.14 15.08 -23.72
C PRO A 80 -16.69 15.13 -24.20
N ALA A 81 -16.47 14.64 -25.41
CA ALA A 81 -15.17 14.66 -26.08
C ALA A 81 -15.41 15.12 -27.52
N PRO A 82 -15.36 16.45 -27.78
CA PRO A 82 -15.71 17.03 -29.07
C PRO A 82 -14.98 16.39 -30.25
N ASP A 83 -13.68 16.10 -30.08
CA ASP A 83 -12.87 15.46 -31.12
C ASP A 83 -13.34 14.05 -31.47
N VAL A 84 -13.82 13.29 -30.46
CA VAL A 84 -14.40 11.95 -30.67
C VAL A 84 -15.76 12.06 -31.34
N GLU A 85 -16.61 12.98 -30.90
CA GLU A 85 -17.92 13.25 -31.53
C GLU A 85 -17.75 13.65 -33.00
N GLN A 86 -16.83 14.58 -33.28
CA GLN A 86 -16.49 15.01 -34.63
C GLN A 86 -15.94 13.84 -35.46
N ALA A 87 -15.07 13.00 -34.89
CA ALA A 87 -14.54 11.85 -35.61
C ALA A 87 -15.63 10.85 -36.02
N ILE A 88 -16.66 10.65 -35.19
CA ILE A 88 -17.83 9.84 -35.53
C ILE A 88 -18.64 10.53 -36.62
N ASP A 89 -19.03 11.78 -36.38
CA ASP A 89 -20.00 12.51 -37.19
C ASP A 89 -19.45 12.85 -38.58
N ALA A 90 -18.14 13.03 -38.72
CA ALA A 90 -17.45 13.25 -39.99
C ALA A 90 -16.92 11.95 -40.65
N ALA A 91 -17.18 10.78 -40.06
CA ALA A 91 -16.67 9.48 -40.50
C ALA A 91 -15.13 9.44 -40.66
N GLN A 92 -14.43 10.06 -39.71
CA GLN A 92 -12.97 10.07 -39.63
C GLN A 92 -12.45 8.90 -38.79
N ASN A 93 -11.14 8.90 -38.48
CA ASN A 93 -10.48 7.85 -37.72
C ASN A 93 -10.89 7.81 -36.24
N LEU A 94 -12.03 7.20 -35.95
CA LEU A 94 -12.57 7.03 -34.59
C LEU A 94 -11.60 6.30 -33.65
N VAL A 95 -10.90 5.26 -34.13
CA VAL A 95 -9.94 4.52 -33.30
C VAL A 95 -8.79 5.44 -32.86
N GLY A 96 -8.31 6.30 -33.76
CA GLY A 96 -7.31 7.33 -33.45
C GLY A 96 -7.82 8.32 -32.41
N ALA A 97 -9.04 8.83 -32.58
CA ALA A 97 -9.65 9.76 -31.62
C ALA A 97 -9.81 9.12 -30.23
N LEU A 98 -10.25 7.87 -30.15
CA LEU A 98 -10.35 7.12 -28.88
C LEU A 98 -8.99 6.82 -28.24
N THR A 99 -7.97 6.52 -29.06
CA THR A 99 -6.58 6.34 -28.61
C THR A 99 -6.10 7.60 -27.89
N THR A 100 -6.28 8.77 -28.52
CA THR A 100 -5.91 10.07 -27.95
C THR A 100 -6.74 10.39 -26.70
N GLN A 101 -8.07 10.20 -26.77
CA GLN A 101 -8.98 10.53 -25.68
C GLN A 101 -8.66 9.76 -24.40
N TYR A 102 -8.33 8.47 -24.49
CA TYR A 102 -8.10 7.61 -23.32
C TYR A 102 -6.61 7.38 -23.00
N GLY A 103 -5.70 7.76 -23.90
CA GLY A 103 -4.26 7.53 -23.72
C GLY A 103 -3.89 6.04 -23.76
N ILE A 104 -4.51 5.27 -24.66
CA ILE A 104 -4.32 3.81 -24.79
C ILE A 104 -4.04 3.39 -26.22
N SER A 105 -3.43 2.22 -26.40
CA SER A 105 -3.11 1.69 -27.72
C SER A 105 -4.34 1.43 -28.58
N LYS A 106 -4.13 1.55 -29.90
CA LYS A 106 -5.12 1.14 -30.92
C LYS A 106 -5.53 -0.34 -30.79
N GLY A 107 -4.66 -1.18 -30.22
CA GLY A 107 -4.93 -2.60 -29.96
C GLY A 107 -5.93 -2.77 -28.83
N LEU A 108 -5.79 -2.01 -27.73
CA LEU A 108 -6.75 -2.02 -26.63
C LEU A 108 -8.10 -1.41 -27.04
N VAL A 109 -8.12 -0.32 -27.80
CA VAL A 109 -9.39 0.25 -28.32
C VAL A 109 -10.20 -0.80 -29.09
N ARG A 110 -9.54 -1.68 -29.85
CA ARG A 110 -10.18 -2.73 -30.67
C ARG A 110 -10.40 -4.05 -29.93
N SER A 111 -10.04 -4.15 -28.66
CA SER A 111 -10.17 -5.40 -27.92
C SER A 111 -11.64 -5.77 -27.72
N LYS A 112 -11.92 -7.07 -27.58
CA LYS A 112 -13.27 -7.58 -27.26
C LYS A 112 -13.84 -6.96 -25.97
N LEU A 113 -12.97 -6.63 -25.02
CA LEU A 113 -13.33 -5.92 -23.80
C LEU A 113 -14.16 -4.65 -24.06
N ASN A 114 -13.81 -3.89 -25.10
CA ASN A 114 -14.47 -2.63 -25.42
C ASN A 114 -15.65 -2.81 -26.39
N ALA A 115 -15.90 -4.02 -26.89
CA ALA A 115 -17.06 -4.36 -27.70
C ALA A 115 -18.29 -4.67 -26.85
N ASP A 116 -18.09 -5.06 -25.59
CA ASP A 116 -19.15 -5.21 -24.59
C ASP A 116 -19.25 -3.95 -23.73
N PHE A 117 -20.43 -3.65 -23.21
CA PHE A 117 -20.60 -2.54 -22.29
C PHE A 117 -20.14 -2.93 -20.88
N TRP A 118 -19.33 -2.06 -20.28
CA TRP A 118 -19.01 -2.13 -18.86
C TRP A 118 -18.82 -0.72 -18.31
N GLU A 119 -19.27 -0.55 -17.09
CA GLU A 119 -19.42 0.75 -16.46
C GLU A 119 -18.39 0.97 -15.35
N MET A 120 -17.82 2.17 -15.31
CA MET A 120 -16.99 2.68 -14.23
C MET A 120 -16.95 4.20 -14.35
N ASP A 121 -16.67 4.90 -13.26
CA ASP A 121 -16.39 6.33 -13.32
C ASP A 121 -15.18 6.62 -14.22
N ASP A 122 -15.13 7.82 -14.81
CA ASP A 122 -14.13 8.15 -15.84
C ASP A 122 -12.69 8.04 -15.32
N GLY A 123 -12.44 8.43 -14.06
CA GLY A 123 -11.13 8.37 -13.42
C GLY A 123 -10.63 6.92 -13.30
N ARG A 124 -11.42 6.05 -12.67
CA ARG A 124 -11.07 4.63 -12.51
C ARG A 124 -11.05 3.90 -13.86
N LYS A 125 -11.96 4.21 -14.79
CA LYS A 125 -11.94 3.68 -16.15
C LYS A 125 -10.62 3.95 -16.84
N ARG A 126 -10.11 5.18 -16.78
CA ARG A 126 -8.81 5.53 -17.34
C ARG A 126 -7.67 4.79 -16.64
N ALA A 127 -7.70 4.66 -15.32
CA ALA A 127 -6.69 3.91 -14.57
C ALA A 127 -6.63 2.44 -15.01
N VAL A 128 -7.79 1.77 -15.11
CA VAL A 128 -7.89 0.38 -15.57
C VAL A 128 -7.46 0.23 -17.02
N LEU A 129 -7.89 1.12 -17.90
CA LEU A 129 -7.51 1.07 -19.32
C LEU A 129 -5.99 1.27 -19.49
N ARG A 130 -5.36 2.19 -18.76
CA ARG A 130 -3.90 2.36 -18.76
C ARG A 130 -3.19 1.10 -18.27
N PHE A 131 -3.64 0.54 -17.15
CA PHE A 131 -3.12 -0.72 -16.62
C PHE A 131 -3.21 -1.85 -17.67
N LEU A 132 -4.38 -2.06 -18.26
CA LEU A 132 -4.61 -3.10 -19.27
C LEU A 132 -3.74 -2.88 -20.52
N ASP A 133 -3.46 -1.62 -20.87
CA ASP A 133 -2.65 -1.32 -22.03
C ASP A 133 -1.18 -1.70 -21.84
N THR A 134 -0.70 -1.72 -20.59
CA THR A 134 0.63 -2.24 -20.27
C THR A 134 0.74 -3.74 -20.53
N LEU A 135 -0.34 -4.50 -20.40
CA LEU A 135 -0.34 -5.95 -20.60
C LEU A 135 -0.30 -6.32 -22.09
N PRO A 136 0.45 -7.36 -22.49
CA PRO A 136 0.32 -7.97 -23.81
C PRO A 136 -1.12 -8.42 -24.09
N ALA A 137 -1.56 -8.37 -25.35
CA ALA A 137 -2.95 -8.67 -25.71
C ALA A 137 -3.42 -10.06 -25.26
N ASN A 138 -2.53 -11.06 -25.28
CA ASN A 138 -2.81 -12.43 -24.84
C ASN A 138 -2.79 -12.62 -23.31
N LYS A 139 -2.46 -11.57 -22.53
CA LYS A 139 -2.44 -11.58 -21.06
C LYS A 139 -3.53 -10.70 -20.44
N ARG A 140 -4.34 -10.06 -21.27
CA ARG A 140 -5.50 -9.24 -20.85
C ARG A 140 -6.70 -10.15 -20.54
N PRO A 141 -7.70 -9.67 -19.80
CA PRO A 141 -9.00 -10.34 -19.72
C PRO A 141 -9.59 -10.55 -21.12
N ALA A 142 -10.21 -11.70 -21.32
CA ALA A 142 -10.77 -12.09 -22.61
C ALA A 142 -12.08 -11.36 -22.94
N SER A 143 -12.82 -10.91 -21.90
CA SER A 143 -14.12 -10.22 -22.02
C SER A 143 -14.32 -9.19 -20.91
N ALA A 144 -15.35 -8.34 -21.08
CA ALA A 144 -15.78 -7.40 -20.04
C ALA A 144 -16.31 -8.10 -18.78
N GLU A 145 -17.00 -9.23 -18.96
CA GLU A 145 -17.49 -10.07 -17.87
C GLU A 145 -16.35 -10.54 -16.96
N GLU A 146 -15.25 -10.99 -17.56
CA GLU A 146 -14.06 -11.40 -16.80
C GLU A 146 -13.39 -10.23 -16.08
N LEU A 147 -13.35 -9.04 -16.69
CA LEU A 147 -12.86 -7.84 -16.01
C LEU A 147 -13.72 -7.50 -14.78
N ILE A 148 -15.06 -7.52 -14.94
CA ILE A 148 -16.00 -7.16 -13.88
C ILE A 148 -15.97 -8.18 -12.75
N ARG A 149 -15.91 -9.49 -13.06
CA ARG A 149 -15.82 -10.55 -12.05
C ARG A 149 -14.62 -10.35 -11.13
N GLU A 150 -13.49 -9.93 -11.70
CA GLU A 150 -12.23 -9.74 -10.98
C GLU A 150 -12.03 -8.31 -10.46
N TRP A 151 -13.01 -7.43 -10.67
CA TRP A 151 -12.90 -6.03 -10.29
C TRP A 151 -12.52 -5.80 -8.82
N PRO A 152 -13.11 -6.47 -7.81
CA PRO A 152 -12.73 -6.25 -6.41
C PRO A 152 -11.24 -6.53 -6.15
N ARG A 153 -10.71 -7.62 -6.75
CA ARG A 153 -9.30 -8.01 -6.61
C ARG A 153 -8.38 -7.07 -7.37
N LEU A 154 -8.75 -6.68 -8.59
CA LEU A 154 -8.00 -5.70 -9.36
C LEU A 154 -7.96 -4.35 -8.64
N GLN A 155 -9.08 -3.91 -8.07
CA GLN A 155 -9.17 -2.66 -7.32
C GLN A 155 -8.22 -2.68 -6.13
N ALA A 156 -8.19 -3.76 -5.34
CA ALA A 156 -7.25 -3.93 -4.24
C ALA A 156 -5.79 -3.87 -4.71
N TYR A 157 -5.46 -4.53 -5.82
CA TYR A 157 -4.14 -4.46 -6.43
C TYR A 157 -3.76 -3.05 -6.87
N LEU A 158 -4.67 -2.30 -7.49
CA LEU A 158 -4.39 -0.93 -7.94
C LEU A 158 -4.24 0.04 -6.76
N LEU A 159 -5.07 -0.11 -5.72
CA LEU A 159 -5.03 0.71 -4.49
C LEU A 159 -3.83 0.38 -3.59
N PHE A 160 -3.17 -0.76 -3.81
CA PHE A 160 -1.98 -1.14 -3.04
C PHE A 160 -0.90 -0.07 -3.04
N PHE A 161 -0.78 0.69 -4.13
CA PHE A 161 0.18 1.79 -4.34
C PHE A 161 -0.35 3.17 -3.93
N GLY A 162 -1.51 3.21 -3.26
CA GLY A 162 -2.18 4.42 -2.83
C GLY A 162 -3.13 5.02 -3.87
N GLU A 163 -3.69 6.17 -3.53
CA GLU A 163 -4.67 6.90 -4.34
C GLU A 163 -4.36 8.40 -4.39
N ASP A 164 -4.91 9.10 -5.36
CA ASP A 164 -4.90 10.57 -5.39
C ASP A 164 -6.01 11.16 -4.49
N ALA A 165 -6.08 12.49 -4.41
CA ALA A 165 -7.06 13.18 -3.58
C ALA A 165 -8.52 12.95 -4.02
N GLN A 166 -8.73 12.29 -5.17
CA GLN A 166 -10.03 11.95 -5.73
C GLN A 166 -10.35 10.44 -5.55
N GLY A 167 -9.51 9.69 -4.84
CA GLY A 167 -9.69 8.25 -4.63
C GLY A 167 -9.42 7.42 -5.88
N ILE A 168 -8.65 7.96 -6.83
CA ILE A 168 -8.23 7.24 -8.04
C ILE A 168 -6.91 6.53 -7.73
N PRO A 169 -6.79 5.22 -7.99
CA PRO A 169 -5.55 4.49 -7.72
C PRO A 169 -4.34 5.07 -8.45
N ARG A 170 -3.23 5.24 -7.72
CA ARG A 170 -1.93 5.65 -8.24
C ARG A 170 -1.18 4.43 -8.75
N ALA A 171 -1.57 3.94 -9.93
CA ALA A 171 -0.86 2.85 -10.57
C ALA A 171 0.62 3.22 -10.88
N PRO A 172 1.58 2.31 -10.67
CA PRO A 172 2.98 2.51 -11.06
C PRO A 172 3.11 3.00 -12.50
N GLU A 173 3.96 4.00 -12.73
CA GLU A 173 4.16 4.57 -14.08
C GLU A 173 4.88 3.58 -15.01
N SER A 174 5.72 2.70 -14.46
CA SER A 174 6.50 1.74 -15.25
C SER A 174 5.64 0.57 -15.73
N PRO A 175 5.50 0.36 -17.06
CA PRO A 175 4.73 -0.77 -17.60
C PRO A 175 5.28 -2.14 -17.20
N GLU A 176 6.57 -2.23 -16.87
CA GLU A 176 7.22 -3.48 -16.48
C GLU A 176 6.66 -4.04 -15.18
N VAL A 177 6.24 -3.17 -14.25
CA VAL A 177 5.67 -3.57 -12.96
C VAL A 177 4.37 -4.35 -13.18
N HIS A 178 3.46 -3.81 -14.00
CA HIS A 178 2.19 -4.46 -14.31
C HIS A 178 2.36 -5.72 -15.15
N ARG A 179 3.28 -5.70 -16.13
CA ARG A 179 3.62 -6.89 -16.93
C ARG A 179 4.21 -8.00 -16.08
N GLY A 180 5.04 -7.65 -15.10
CA GLY A 180 5.59 -8.59 -14.13
C GLY A 180 4.51 -9.14 -13.20
N ALA A 181 3.69 -8.26 -12.62
CA ALA A 181 2.59 -8.62 -11.74
C ALA A 181 1.65 -9.68 -12.36
N PHE A 182 1.29 -9.47 -13.63
CA PHE A 182 0.43 -10.36 -14.42
C PHE A 182 1.22 -11.21 -15.43
N ARG A 183 2.45 -11.61 -15.07
CA ARG A 183 3.31 -12.37 -16.00
C ARG A 183 2.73 -13.71 -16.42
N LEU A 184 1.85 -14.32 -15.61
CA LEU A 184 1.19 -15.57 -15.94
C LEU A 184 0.05 -15.39 -16.96
N GLY A 185 -0.46 -14.17 -17.12
CA GLY A 185 -1.73 -13.90 -17.79
C GLY A 185 -2.82 -13.58 -16.76
N TRP A 186 -3.90 -12.95 -17.22
CA TRP A 186 -5.01 -12.55 -16.35
C TRP A 186 -5.61 -13.72 -15.58
N GLN A 187 -5.99 -14.78 -16.28
CA GLN A 187 -6.67 -15.95 -15.69
C GLN A 187 -5.77 -16.71 -14.74
N GLU A 188 -4.55 -16.99 -15.18
CA GLU A 188 -3.59 -17.81 -14.46
C GLU A 188 -3.06 -17.08 -13.21
N THR A 189 -2.93 -15.74 -13.25
CA THR A 189 -2.62 -14.96 -12.06
C THR A 189 -3.73 -15.08 -11.02
N TRP A 190 -5.00 -14.94 -11.40
CA TRP A 190 -6.10 -15.04 -10.44
C TRP A 190 -6.31 -16.47 -9.93
N HIS A 191 -6.16 -17.47 -10.80
CA HIS A 191 -6.20 -18.87 -10.39
C HIS A 191 -5.09 -19.21 -9.38
N TYR A 192 -3.89 -18.66 -9.56
CA TYR A 192 -2.82 -18.80 -8.57
C TYR A 192 -3.23 -18.20 -7.22
N CYS A 193 -3.82 -16.99 -7.23
CA CYS A 193 -4.32 -16.34 -6.02
C CYS A 193 -5.40 -17.17 -5.34
N ASP A 194 -6.35 -17.76 -6.07
CA ASP A 194 -7.38 -18.62 -5.47
C ASP A 194 -6.77 -19.79 -4.68
N GLN A 195 -5.70 -20.39 -5.21
CA GLN A 195 -5.05 -21.55 -4.60
C GLN A 195 -4.15 -21.18 -3.40
N HIS A 196 -3.50 -20.02 -3.43
CA HIS A 196 -2.41 -19.69 -2.50
C HIS A 196 -2.70 -18.47 -1.61
N ALA A 197 -3.77 -17.73 -1.91
CA ALA A 197 -4.20 -16.50 -1.25
C ALA A 197 -5.73 -16.37 -1.33
N PRO A 198 -6.51 -17.33 -0.78
CA PRO A 198 -7.96 -17.37 -0.93
C PRO A 198 -8.66 -16.11 -0.40
N ASN A 199 -8.12 -15.48 0.64
CA ASN A 199 -8.44 -14.09 0.99
C ASN A 199 -7.39 -13.15 0.39
N PHE A 200 -7.58 -12.78 -0.87
CA PHE A 200 -6.61 -11.98 -1.61
C PHE A 200 -6.32 -10.62 -0.96
N HIS A 201 -7.35 -9.94 -0.43
CA HIS A 201 -7.19 -8.63 0.21
C HIS A 201 -6.26 -8.71 1.42
N HIS A 202 -6.48 -9.72 2.27
CA HIS A 202 -5.63 -9.97 3.42
C HIS A 202 -4.21 -10.35 3.01
N ALA A 203 -4.08 -11.33 2.11
CA ALA A 203 -2.77 -11.78 1.66
C ALA A 203 -1.95 -10.65 0.99
N LEU A 204 -2.63 -9.74 0.29
CA LEU A 204 -2.01 -8.53 -0.26
C LEU A 204 -1.60 -7.55 0.85
N HIS A 205 -2.41 -7.39 1.89
CA HIS A 205 -2.05 -6.60 3.06
C HIS A 205 -0.80 -7.16 3.77
N ASP A 206 -0.73 -8.48 3.99
CA ASP A 206 0.41 -9.16 4.62
C ASP A 206 1.72 -8.89 3.85
N THR A 207 1.66 -8.65 2.54
CA THR A 207 2.88 -8.29 1.78
C THR A 207 3.53 -7.01 2.29
N ARG A 208 2.78 -6.10 2.95
CA ARG A 208 3.33 -4.89 3.54
C ARG A 208 4.26 -5.20 4.69
N ASP A 209 3.92 -6.15 5.56
CA ASP A 209 4.80 -6.55 6.68
C ASP A 209 6.11 -7.14 6.18
N PHE A 210 6.00 -8.03 5.18
CA PHE A 210 7.15 -8.59 4.50
C PHE A 210 8.03 -7.49 3.86
N LEU A 211 7.42 -6.54 3.14
CA LEU A 211 8.13 -5.46 2.47
C LEU A 211 8.77 -4.48 3.47
N ALA A 212 8.15 -4.24 4.62
CA ALA A 212 8.72 -3.41 5.69
C ALA A 212 10.01 -4.04 6.24
N VAL A 213 10.00 -5.35 6.48
CA VAL A 213 11.19 -6.09 6.92
C VAL A 213 12.25 -6.13 5.83
N ALA A 214 11.86 -6.36 4.57
CA ALA A 214 12.77 -6.31 3.44
C ALA A 214 13.39 -4.92 3.26
N SER A 215 12.62 -3.85 3.50
CA SER A 215 13.12 -2.48 3.45
C SER A 215 14.12 -2.18 4.56
N ALA A 216 13.86 -2.64 5.79
CA ALA A 216 14.79 -2.49 6.89
C ALA A 216 16.10 -3.26 6.65
N LEU A 217 16.02 -4.49 6.13
CA LEU A 217 17.21 -5.28 5.77
C LEU A 217 17.99 -4.63 4.60
N ALA A 218 17.28 -4.12 3.59
CA ALA A 218 17.90 -3.35 2.53
C ALA A 218 18.65 -2.13 3.07
N ALA A 219 18.07 -1.39 4.02
CA ALA A 219 18.71 -0.25 4.65
C ALA A 219 20.04 -0.65 5.32
N GLN A 220 20.06 -1.79 6.01
CA GLN A 220 21.25 -2.34 6.65
C GLN A 220 22.33 -2.72 5.62
N TRP A 221 21.95 -3.41 4.55
CA TRP A 221 22.88 -3.79 3.48
C TRP A 221 23.43 -2.60 2.72
N LEU A 222 22.60 -1.57 2.51
CA LEU A 222 23.00 -0.33 1.84
C LEU A 222 23.71 0.65 2.78
N LYS A 223 23.71 0.40 4.09
CA LYS A 223 24.23 1.28 5.15
C LYS A 223 23.59 2.68 5.14
N ILE A 224 22.32 2.77 4.76
CA ILE A 224 21.56 4.04 4.70
C ILE A 224 20.69 4.21 5.94
N GLN A 225 20.46 5.46 6.35
CA GLN A 225 19.62 5.75 7.52
C GLN A 225 18.13 5.55 7.26
N ARG A 226 17.66 5.98 6.08
CA ARG A 226 16.24 5.92 5.74
C ARG A 226 16.00 4.66 4.91
N PRO A 227 15.14 3.75 5.36
CA PRO A 227 14.76 2.60 4.55
C PRO A 227 14.19 3.02 3.20
N LEU A 228 14.30 2.14 2.21
CA LEU A 228 13.73 2.36 0.90
C LEU A 228 12.20 2.45 1.01
N VAL A 229 11.59 3.32 0.20
CA VAL A 229 10.14 3.47 0.14
C VAL A 229 9.52 2.13 -0.23
N MET A 230 8.55 1.66 0.56
CA MET A 230 7.99 0.31 0.45
C MET A 230 7.34 0.07 -0.91
N GLU A 231 6.66 1.08 -1.45
CA GLU A 231 6.02 1.04 -2.76
C GLU A 231 7.03 0.76 -3.87
N ARG A 232 8.25 1.34 -3.79
CA ARG A 232 9.33 1.11 -4.77
C ARG A 232 9.86 -0.31 -4.70
N LEU A 233 10.02 -0.85 -3.48
CA LEU A 233 10.37 -2.25 -3.29
C LEU A 233 9.30 -3.18 -3.86
N ALA A 234 8.02 -2.85 -3.64
CA ALA A 234 6.91 -3.62 -4.14
C ALA A 234 6.84 -3.61 -5.68
N GLU A 235 7.02 -2.44 -6.31
CA GLU A 235 7.14 -2.29 -7.76
C GLU A 235 8.21 -3.20 -8.34
N ALA A 236 9.42 -3.16 -7.78
CA ALA A 236 10.55 -3.98 -8.20
C ALA A 236 10.27 -5.48 -8.02
N TRP A 237 9.66 -5.86 -6.89
CA TRP A 237 9.30 -7.26 -6.61
C TRP A 237 8.27 -7.79 -7.61
N LEU A 238 7.27 -6.97 -7.93
CA LEU A 238 6.24 -7.30 -8.91
C LEU A 238 6.81 -7.38 -10.33
N ALA A 239 7.69 -6.46 -10.71
CA ALA A 239 8.38 -6.50 -12.01
C ALA A 239 9.19 -7.81 -12.18
N LEU A 240 9.95 -8.19 -11.15
CA LEU A 240 10.86 -9.34 -11.21
C LEU A 240 10.18 -10.69 -10.98
N TYR A 241 9.26 -10.77 -10.02
CA TYR A 241 8.72 -12.04 -9.51
C TYR A 241 7.20 -12.18 -9.69
N GLY A 242 6.52 -11.10 -10.06
CA GLY A 242 5.07 -11.06 -10.23
C GLY A 242 4.30 -11.10 -8.92
N LEU A 243 2.97 -10.95 -9.02
CA LEU A 243 2.07 -10.96 -7.87
C LEU A 243 2.17 -12.29 -7.11
N SER A 244 2.26 -13.39 -7.85
CA SER A 244 2.49 -14.72 -7.29
C SER A 244 3.78 -14.82 -6.48
N GLY A 245 4.85 -14.15 -6.93
CA GLY A 245 6.15 -14.17 -6.28
C GLY A 245 6.15 -13.38 -4.97
N LEU A 246 5.56 -12.18 -4.98
CA LEU A 246 5.41 -11.34 -3.79
C LEU A 246 4.56 -12.04 -2.71
N LEU A 247 3.39 -12.57 -3.08
CA LEU A 247 2.53 -13.32 -2.17
C LEU A 247 3.24 -14.56 -1.58
N ARG A 248 4.01 -15.28 -2.40
CA ARG A 248 4.77 -16.44 -1.95
C ARG A 248 5.93 -16.07 -1.02
N ALA A 249 6.61 -14.96 -1.27
CA ALA A 249 7.68 -14.47 -0.41
C ALA A 249 7.10 -14.05 0.96
N SER A 250 6.02 -13.27 0.95
CA SER A 250 5.28 -12.91 2.17
C SER A 250 4.80 -14.15 2.93
N SER A 251 4.10 -15.09 2.28
CA SER A 251 3.61 -16.32 2.92
C SER A 251 4.74 -17.19 3.49
N ARG A 252 5.91 -17.24 2.83
CA ARG A 252 7.07 -17.96 3.35
C ARG A 252 7.64 -17.28 4.59
N TRP A 253 7.79 -15.96 4.56
CA TRP A 253 8.28 -15.19 5.70
C TRP A 253 7.36 -15.33 6.93
N HIS A 254 6.05 -15.18 6.75
CA HIS A 254 5.06 -15.36 7.82
C HIS A 254 5.06 -16.78 8.41
N ARG A 255 5.30 -17.81 7.59
CA ARG A 255 5.42 -19.20 8.08
C ARG A 255 6.70 -19.45 8.88
N LEU A 256 7.78 -18.74 8.57
CA LEU A 256 9.09 -18.95 9.20
C LEU A 256 9.24 -18.23 10.54
N ARG A 257 8.36 -17.28 10.86
CA ARG A 257 8.21 -16.65 12.19
C ARG A 257 9.57 -16.27 12.81
N PRO A 258 10.25 -15.22 12.30
CA PRO A 258 11.59 -14.88 12.77
C PRO A 258 11.61 -14.70 14.30
N PRO A 259 12.64 -15.21 14.99
CA PRO A 259 12.74 -15.09 16.43
C PRO A 259 12.83 -13.61 16.84
N PRO A 260 12.42 -13.27 18.08
CA PRO A 260 12.64 -11.94 18.61
C PRO A 260 14.14 -11.62 18.63
N SER A 261 14.49 -10.33 18.54
CA SER A 261 15.88 -9.90 18.54
C SER A 261 16.66 -10.37 19.77
N ALA A 262 17.96 -10.57 19.58
CA ALA A 262 18.88 -10.87 20.68
C ALA A 262 18.77 -9.81 21.78
N GLY A 263 18.45 -10.24 23.00
CA GLY A 263 18.24 -9.36 24.17
C GLY A 263 16.79 -8.92 24.42
N PHE A 264 15.83 -9.37 23.62
CA PHE A 264 14.41 -9.19 23.92
C PHE A 264 14.04 -9.87 25.25
N ILE A 265 13.42 -9.12 26.15
CA ILE A 265 12.87 -9.62 27.41
C ILE A 265 11.36 -9.57 27.28
N ASP A 266 10.74 -10.74 27.27
CA ASP A 266 9.29 -10.88 27.24
C ASP A 266 8.70 -10.49 28.60
N ARG A 267 8.12 -9.29 28.67
CA ARG A 267 7.50 -8.74 29.89
C ARG A 267 5.99 -8.93 29.80
N ASN A 268 5.36 -9.25 30.93
CA ASN A 268 3.90 -9.29 30.99
C ASN A 268 3.32 -7.88 31.12
N LEU A 269 2.33 -7.56 30.28
CA LEU A 269 1.44 -6.43 30.45
C LEU A 269 0.58 -6.63 31.72
N PRO A 270 0.16 -5.55 32.40
CA PRO A 270 -0.78 -5.66 33.51
C PRO A 270 -2.14 -6.06 32.95
N ALA A 271 -2.72 -7.10 33.52
CA ALA A 271 -4.05 -7.57 33.16
C ALA A 271 -5.12 -6.50 33.46
N LEU A 272 -6.06 -6.32 32.52
CA LEU A 272 -7.31 -5.63 32.82
C LEU A 272 -8.30 -6.62 33.45
N LEU A 273 -8.49 -7.75 32.77
CA LEU A 273 -9.34 -8.85 33.21
C LEU A 273 -8.52 -10.11 33.46
N GLY A 274 -7.48 -10.35 32.67
CA GLY A 274 -6.67 -11.57 32.69
C GLY A 274 -7.42 -12.76 32.10
N ALA A 275 -8.47 -13.23 32.78
CA ALA A 275 -9.38 -14.24 32.26
C ALA A 275 -10.83 -13.91 32.65
N TRP A 276 -11.74 -14.08 31.70
CA TRP A 276 -13.16 -13.84 31.89
C TRP A 276 -13.99 -14.99 31.32
N HIS A 277 -15.10 -15.30 31.99
CA HIS A 277 -15.98 -16.41 31.63
C HIS A 277 -17.43 -15.93 31.64
N GLU A 278 -18.18 -16.29 30.59
CA GLU A 278 -19.63 -16.12 30.53
C GLU A 278 -20.26 -17.50 30.31
N GLY A 279 -20.77 -18.09 31.38
CA GLY A 279 -21.25 -19.48 31.36
C GLY A 279 -20.13 -20.48 31.05
N LYS A 280 -20.14 -21.04 29.83
CA LYS A 280 -19.13 -21.99 29.33
C LYS A 280 -18.21 -21.39 28.26
N HIS A 281 -18.36 -20.10 27.98
CA HIS A 281 -17.51 -19.36 27.05
C HIS A 281 -16.33 -18.78 27.82
N GLU A 282 -15.15 -18.78 27.20
CA GLU A 282 -13.91 -18.35 27.84
C GLU A 282 -13.23 -17.25 27.03
N ALA A 283 -12.70 -16.25 27.72
CA ALA A 283 -11.87 -15.20 27.16
C ALA A 283 -10.59 -15.06 28.00
N HIS A 284 -9.43 -15.14 27.36
CA HIS A 284 -8.12 -15.05 28.02
C HIS A 284 -7.30 -13.92 27.40
N GLU A 285 -6.86 -12.98 28.23
CA GLU A 285 -6.06 -11.81 27.83
C GLU A 285 -4.63 -12.26 27.50
N LEU A 286 -4.12 -11.85 26.34
CA LEU A 286 -2.79 -12.20 25.86
C LEU A 286 -1.79 -11.15 26.33
N LEU A 287 -1.17 -11.41 27.48
CA LEU A 287 -0.40 -10.41 28.22
C LEU A 287 1.09 -10.34 27.85
N SER A 288 1.60 -11.22 27.01
CA SER A 288 3.03 -11.27 26.67
C SER A 288 3.24 -11.51 25.18
N TYR A 289 4.43 -11.21 24.70
CA TYR A 289 4.79 -11.52 23.32
C TYR A 289 4.70 -13.03 23.08
N SER A 290 5.18 -13.87 24.00
CA SER A 290 5.07 -15.33 23.85
C SER A 290 3.62 -15.79 23.81
N ALA A 291 2.72 -15.22 24.61
CA ALA A 291 1.30 -15.56 24.57
C ALA A 291 0.66 -15.22 23.21
N LEU A 292 1.02 -14.08 22.63
CA LEU A 292 0.58 -13.72 21.28
C LEU A 292 1.18 -14.66 20.22
N VAL A 293 2.43 -15.08 20.39
CA VAL A 293 3.05 -16.08 19.50
C VAL A 293 2.28 -17.40 19.57
N GLU A 294 2.07 -17.93 20.77
CA GLU A 294 1.31 -19.18 21.02
C GLU A 294 -0.09 -19.13 20.43
N GLU A 295 -0.81 -18.03 20.62
CA GLU A 295 -2.13 -17.84 20.00
C GLU A 295 -2.01 -17.80 18.48
N GLY A 296 -1.07 -17.04 17.93
CA GLY A 296 -0.79 -17.00 16.51
C GLY A 296 -0.44 -18.38 15.92
N GLU A 297 0.18 -19.25 16.70
CA GLU A 297 0.44 -20.64 16.33
C GLU A 297 -0.85 -21.45 16.24
N ALA A 298 -1.66 -21.40 17.29
CA ALA A 298 -2.87 -22.17 17.40
C ALA A 298 -3.93 -21.72 16.37
N MET A 299 -4.00 -20.42 16.12
CA MET A 299 -4.98 -19.79 15.24
C MET A 299 -4.49 -19.62 13.80
N ARG A 300 -3.19 -19.79 13.53
CA ARG A 300 -2.55 -19.63 12.19
C ARG A 300 -2.76 -18.24 11.60
N HIS A 301 -2.54 -17.22 12.42
CA HIS A 301 -2.59 -15.80 12.04
C HIS A 301 -1.55 -15.00 12.86
N CYS A 302 -1.37 -13.72 12.55
CA CYS A 302 -0.18 -12.96 12.94
C CYS A 302 -0.38 -12.07 14.17
N VAL A 303 -1.12 -12.51 15.19
CA VAL A 303 -1.44 -11.65 16.35
C VAL A 303 -0.20 -11.19 17.15
N ALA A 304 0.92 -11.93 17.08
CA ALA A 304 2.21 -11.53 17.66
C ALA A 304 2.77 -10.20 17.11
N ASP A 305 2.35 -9.81 15.90
CA ASP A 305 2.80 -8.58 15.27
C ASP A 305 2.22 -7.33 15.93
N TYR A 306 1.13 -7.49 16.69
CA TYR A 306 0.47 -6.43 17.43
C TYR A 306 1.11 -6.17 18.80
N TRP A 307 2.25 -6.79 19.12
CA TRP A 307 2.90 -6.60 20.43
C TRP A 307 3.17 -5.12 20.74
N GLN A 308 3.68 -4.36 19.76
CA GLN A 308 3.92 -2.92 19.97
C GLN A 308 2.63 -2.16 20.25
N ALA A 309 1.54 -2.54 19.58
CA ALA A 309 0.23 -1.93 19.74
C ALA A 309 -0.37 -2.29 21.11
N CYS A 310 -0.15 -3.53 21.59
CA CYS A 310 -0.50 -3.95 22.94
C CYS A 310 0.27 -3.15 24.01
N VAL A 311 1.57 -2.90 23.79
CA VAL A 311 2.39 -2.02 24.64
C VAL A 311 1.88 -0.57 24.62
N GLN A 312 1.33 -0.12 23.49
CA GLN A 312 0.70 1.19 23.33
C GLN A 312 -0.73 1.26 23.88
N GLY A 313 -1.29 0.14 24.33
CA GLY A 313 -2.56 0.12 25.03
C GLY A 313 -3.66 -0.72 24.42
N GLU A 314 -3.48 -1.30 23.24
CA GLU A 314 -4.44 -2.27 22.70
C GLU A 314 -4.49 -3.53 23.55
N ARG A 315 -5.56 -4.31 23.40
CA ARG A 315 -5.75 -5.57 24.12
C ARG A 315 -6.17 -6.68 23.18
N MET A 316 -5.48 -7.80 23.32
CA MET A 316 -5.73 -9.02 22.56
C MET A 316 -6.28 -10.10 23.49
N PHE A 317 -7.32 -10.79 23.04
CA PHE A 317 -7.93 -11.89 23.76
C PHE A 317 -8.05 -13.14 22.88
N SER A 318 -7.68 -14.30 23.41
CA SER A 318 -8.09 -15.61 22.88
C SER A 318 -9.49 -15.92 23.39
N LEU A 319 -10.43 -16.20 22.48
CA LEU A 319 -11.82 -16.53 22.78
C LEU A 319 -12.12 -17.99 22.40
N LEU A 320 -12.88 -18.67 23.26
CA LEU A 320 -13.35 -20.04 23.05
C LEU A 320 -14.84 -20.14 23.40
N LEU A 321 -15.66 -20.50 22.42
CA LEU A 321 -17.06 -20.85 22.67
C LEU A 321 -17.21 -22.30 23.12
N SER A 322 -18.37 -22.60 23.71
CA SER A 322 -18.67 -23.91 24.29
C SER A 322 -18.87 -25.02 23.25
N ASP A 323 -19.09 -24.66 21.99
CA ASP A 323 -19.14 -25.56 20.84
C ASP A 323 -17.75 -25.81 20.22
N GLY A 324 -16.70 -25.18 20.75
CA GLY A 324 -15.32 -25.31 20.30
C GLY A 324 -14.89 -24.26 19.27
N GLU A 325 -15.75 -23.31 18.88
CA GLU A 325 -15.34 -22.20 18.01
C GLU A 325 -14.27 -21.35 18.72
N ARG A 326 -13.17 -21.04 18.01
CA ARG A 326 -12.09 -20.20 18.50
C ARG A 326 -11.98 -18.92 17.67
N ALA A 327 -11.68 -17.83 18.35
CA ALA A 327 -11.36 -16.56 17.72
C ALA A 327 -10.34 -15.79 18.55
N THR A 328 -9.71 -14.81 17.93
CA THR A 328 -8.87 -13.83 18.60
C THR A 328 -9.47 -12.45 18.37
N ALA A 329 -9.62 -11.69 19.45
CA ALA A 329 -10.24 -10.37 19.46
C ALA A 329 -9.22 -9.28 19.80
N GLU A 330 -9.26 -8.18 19.05
CA GLU A 330 -8.50 -6.96 19.27
C GLU A 330 -9.43 -5.86 19.77
N TYR A 331 -9.05 -5.24 20.88
CA TYR A 331 -9.72 -4.07 21.44
C TYR A 331 -8.76 -2.89 21.49
N VAL A 332 -9.16 -1.78 20.89
CA VAL A 332 -8.36 -0.55 20.85
C VAL A 332 -8.86 0.45 21.90
N PRO A 333 -7.96 1.21 22.55
CA PRO A 333 -8.34 2.21 23.53
C PRO A 333 -8.83 3.50 22.86
N ASP A 334 -10.01 3.96 23.25
CA ASP A 334 -10.60 5.26 22.94
C ASP A 334 -10.56 6.16 24.19
N GLN A 335 -10.30 7.45 24.00
CA GLN A 335 -10.19 8.41 25.11
C GLN A 335 -11.54 8.55 25.83
N HIS A 336 -11.54 8.47 27.17
CA HIS A 336 -12.78 8.65 27.93
C HIS A 336 -13.30 10.10 27.79
N PRO A 337 -14.58 10.34 27.43
CA PRO A 337 -15.09 11.67 27.08
C PRO A 337 -15.01 12.72 28.19
N HIS A 338 -14.93 12.25 29.44
CA HIS A 338 -15.03 13.08 30.63
C HIS A 338 -13.89 12.85 31.63
N ASP A 339 -12.90 12.02 31.28
CA ASP A 339 -11.77 11.72 32.18
C ASP A 339 -10.48 11.56 31.37
N ALA A 340 -9.54 12.48 31.53
CA ALA A 340 -8.28 12.45 30.81
C ALA A 340 -7.32 11.34 31.27
N PHE A 341 -7.63 10.65 32.39
CA PHE A 341 -6.80 9.60 32.98
C PHE A 341 -7.42 8.20 32.86
N ASP A 342 -8.49 8.06 32.07
CA ASP A 342 -9.14 6.78 31.76
C ASP A 342 -9.33 6.61 30.25
N VAL A 343 -9.45 5.36 29.83
CA VAL A 343 -9.73 4.96 28.44
C VAL A 343 -10.88 3.96 28.43
N LEU A 344 -11.63 3.92 27.35
CA LEU A 344 -12.60 2.86 27.07
C LEU A 344 -12.07 2.01 25.94
N TYR A 345 -12.48 0.76 25.86
CA TYR A 345 -12.06 -0.18 24.83
C TYR A 345 -13.18 -0.42 23.84
N ARG A 346 -12.84 -0.53 22.56
CA ARG A 346 -13.76 -0.84 21.49
C ARG A 346 -13.23 -2.02 20.67
N LEU A 347 -14.09 -2.97 20.35
CA LEU A 347 -13.75 -4.08 19.45
C LEU A 347 -13.38 -3.51 18.07
N GLU A 348 -12.15 -3.76 17.64
CA GLU A 348 -11.64 -3.33 16.33
C GLU A 348 -11.60 -4.51 15.36
N GLN A 349 -11.09 -5.66 15.82
CA GLN A 349 -11.00 -6.87 15.00
C GLN A 349 -11.42 -8.12 15.75
N LEU A 350 -12.04 -9.05 15.02
CA LEU A 350 -12.39 -10.38 15.50
C LEU A 350 -12.15 -11.38 14.37
N ARG A 351 -11.29 -12.37 14.61
CA ARG A 351 -10.84 -13.31 13.57
C ARG A 351 -10.81 -14.74 14.08
N GLY A 352 -11.39 -15.65 13.31
CA GLY A 352 -11.29 -17.09 13.51
C GLY A 352 -9.96 -17.66 13.00
N SER A 353 -9.82 -18.98 13.06
CA SER A 353 -8.60 -19.66 12.58
C SER A 353 -8.33 -19.34 11.10
N CYS A 354 -7.06 -19.10 10.76
CA CYS A 354 -6.62 -18.63 9.45
C CYS A 354 -7.32 -17.33 8.99
N ASN A 355 -7.64 -16.45 9.94
CA ASN A 355 -8.39 -15.20 9.69
C ASN A 355 -9.78 -15.41 9.09
N ALA A 356 -10.42 -16.56 9.34
CA ALA A 356 -11.78 -16.83 8.91
C ALA A 356 -12.78 -15.87 9.58
N GLU A 357 -13.91 -15.65 8.91
CA GLU A 357 -15.08 -15.03 9.53
C GLU A 357 -15.58 -15.92 10.69
N VAL A 358 -16.10 -15.27 11.72
CA VAL A 358 -16.62 -15.93 12.92
C VAL A 358 -18.15 -16.00 12.88
N SER A 359 -18.74 -16.85 13.72
CA SER A 359 -20.17 -16.94 13.87
C SER A 359 -20.77 -15.68 14.53
N ALA A 360 -22.08 -15.49 14.36
CA ALA A 360 -22.81 -14.44 15.07
C ALA A 360 -22.77 -14.63 16.60
N ALA A 361 -22.62 -15.87 17.09
CA ALA A 361 -22.49 -16.15 18.51
C ALA A 361 -21.13 -15.68 19.06
N MET A 362 -20.05 -15.89 18.29
CA MET A 362 -18.72 -15.39 18.63
C MET A 362 -18.67 -13.86 18.62
N GLN A 363 -19.30 -13.24 17.62
CA GLN A 363 -19.44 -11.79 17.55
C GLN A 363 -20.14 -11.25 18.81
N HIS A 364 -21.26 -11.85 19.20
CA HIS A 364 -21.98 -11.44 20.41
C HIS A 364 -21.14 -11.59 21.69
N PHE A 365 -20.39 -12.69 21.82
CA PHE A 365 -19.53 -12.92 22.97
C PHE A 365 -18.41 -11.87 23.07
N ALA A 366 -17.81 -11.48 21.94
CA ALA A 366 -16.80 -10.42 21.89
C ALA A 366 -17.37 -9.03 22.29
N GLU A 367 -18.61 -8.73 21.91
CA GLU A 367 -19.31 -7.49 22.31
C GLU A 367 -19.65 -7.48 23.81
N GLN A 368 -19.99 -8.64 24.39
CA GLN A 368 -20.17 -8.77 25.84
C GLN A 368 -18.87 -8.51 26.59
N LEU A 369 -17.74 -9.04 26.09
CA LEU A 369 -16.41 -8.78 26.66
C LEU A 369 -16.04 -7.29 26.58
N GLU A 370 -16.33 -6.60 25.46
CA GLU A 370 -16.18 -5.14 25.36
C GLU A 370 -16.92 -4.41 26.48
N THR A 371 -18.17 -4.82 26.73
CA THR A 371 -18.99 -4.25 27.80
C THR A 371 -18.35 -4.48 29.18
N GLN A 372 -17.74 -5.64 29.42
CA GLN A 372 -17.03 -5.92 30.67
C GLN A 372 -15.79 -5.05 30.82
N LEU A 373 -14.96 -4.93 29.79
CA LEU A 373 -13.75 -4.10 29.79
C LEU A 373 -14.03 -2.64 30.17
N ASN A 374 -15.23 -2.16 29.84
CA ASN A 374 -15.67 -0.79 30.04
C ASN A 374 -16.44 -0.53 31.34
N GLN A 375 -16.60 -1.52 32.22
CA GLN A 375 -17.25 -1.28 33.51
C GLN A 375 -16.45 -0.32 34.39
N ASP A 376 -17.16 0.52 35.15
CA ASP A 376 -16.54 1.48 36.09
C ASP A 376 -15.62 0.79 37.11
N ALA A 377 -15.92 -0.46 37.48
CA ALA A 377 -15.12 -1.26 38.39
C ALA A 377 -13.69 -1.53 37.88
N LEU A 378 -13.46 -1.50 36.56
CA LEU A 378 -12.14 -1.71 35.94
C LEU A 378 -11.35 -0.42 35.73
N LYS A 379 -11.91 0.74 36.07
CA LYS A 379 -11.21 2.02 35.94
C LYS A 379 -9.80 2.02 36.57
N PRO A 380 -9.57 1.50 37.79
CA PRO A 380 -8.23 1.47 38.36
C PRO A 380 -7.21 0.73 37.49
N GLN A 381 -7.61 -0.41 36.91
CA GLN A 381 -6.78 -1.22 36.02
C GLN A 381 -6.49 -0.48 34.70
N ARG A 382 -7.50 0.16 34.10
CA ARG A 382 -7.34 0.94 32.87
C ARG A 382 -6.41 2.14 33.06
N SER A 383 -6.60 2.92 34.13
CA SER A 383 -5.73 4.04 34.47
C SER A 383 -4.29 3.59 34.78
N ALA A 384 -4.11 2.45 35.47
CA ALA A 384 -2.79 1.90 35.75
C ALA A 384 -2.06 1.45 34.47
N ALA A 385 -2.79 0.78 33.56
CA ALA A 385 -2.24 0.40 32.27
C ALA A 385 -1.84 1.62 31.42
N LEU A 386 -2.68 2.66 31.39
CA LEU A 386 -2.38 3.94 30.71
C LEU A 386 -1.10 4.59 31.26
N GLY A 387 -0.91 4.59 32.58
CA GLY A 387 0.30 5.12 33.20
C GLY A 387 1.58 4.34 32.83
N LEU A 388 1.47 3.03 32.61
CA LEU A 388 2.60 2.17 32.23
C LEU A 388 2.94 2.23 30.74
N GLN A 389 1.97 2.56 29.87
CA GLN A 389 2.22 2.79 28.44
C GLN A 389 3.34 3.82 28.24
N GLN A 390 3.37 4.88 29.04
CA GLN A 390 4.34 5.95 28.87
C GLN A 390 5.77 5.56 29.30
N ILE A 391 5.89 4.57 30.18
CA ILE A 391 7.17 3.99 30.60
C ILE A 391 7.66 3.00 29.54
N TRP A 392 6.79 2.14 29.01
CA TRP A 392 7.17 1.11 28.04
C TRP A 392 7.27 1.60 26.59
N ALA A 393 6.58 2.69 26.23
CA ALA A 393 6.70 3.34 24.92
C ALA A 393 8.13 3.79 24.59
N ASN A 394 8.94 4.08 25.62
CA ASN A 394 10.35 4.43 25.47
C ASN A 394 11.30 3.22 25.56
N ASP A 395 10.86 2.12 26.17
CA ASP A 395 11.72 1.01 26.61
C ASP A 395 11.75 -0.18 25.62
N GLN A 396 10.78 -0.26 24.71
CA GLN A 396 10.77 -1.29 23.65
C GLN A 396 10.23 -0.72 22.34
N ALA A 397 11.14 -0.25 21.47
CA ALA A 397 10.92 -0.43 20.04
C ALA A 397 11.17 -1.92 19.80
N ALA A 398 10.13 -2.72 19.53
CA ALA A 398 10.33 -4.12 19.17
C ALA A 398 11.35 -4.18 18.03
N PRO A 399 12.58 -4.70 18.22
CA PRO A 399 13.48 -4.85 17.12
C PRO A 399 13.01 -6.16 16.48
N ARG A 400 12.18 -6.09 15.44
CA ARG A 400 12.19 -7.20 14.48
C ARG A 400 13.62 -7.24 13.97
N GLN A 401 14.33 -8.34 14.23
CA GLN A 401 15.54 -8.61 13.49
C GLN A 401 15.12 -8.53 12.03
N SER A 402 15.75 -7.66 11.25
CA SER A 402 15.41 -7.50 9.83
C SER A 402 15.90 -8.75 9.10
N TRP A 403 15.18 -9.84 9.27
CA TRP A 403 15.58 -11.16 8.83
C TRP A 403 14.63 -11.62 7.74
N LEU A 404 15.25 -12.10 6.67
CA LEU A 404 14.63 -12.77 5.55
C LEU A 404 15.29 -14.15 5.41
N ASP A 405 14.53 -15.15 5.00
CA ASP A 405 15.10 -16.45 4.65
C ASP A 405 16.06 -16.34 3.45
N PRO A 406 17.00 -17.28 3.27
CA PRO A 406 18.03 -17.17 2.22
C PRO A 406 17.47 -16.94 0.81
N ARG A 407 16.30 -17.51 0.49
CA ARG A 407 15.65 -17.28 -0.80
C ARG A 407 15.10 -15.87 -0.90
N SER A 408 14.41 -15.37 0.14
CA SER A 408 13.95 -13.98 0.19
C SER A 408 15.10 -12.97 0.16
N GLN A 409 16.26 -13.31 0.73
CA GLN A 409 17.48 -12.50 0.65
C GLN A 409 18.01 -12.42 -0.80
N GLN A 410 18.08 -13.54 -1.51
CA GLN A 410 18.44 -13.56 -2.93
C GLN A 410 17.44 -12.76 -3.78
N GLU A 411 16.14 -12.91 -3.48
CA GLU A 411 15.08 -12.16 -4.15
C GLU A 411 15.27 -10.64 -3.95
N LEU A 412 15.59 -10.23 -2.71
CA LEU A 412 15.87 -8.84 -2.34
C LEU A 412 17.12 -8.29 -3.05
N LEU A 413 18.20 -9.06 -3.20
CA LEU A 413 19.39 -8.60 -3.94
C LEU A 413 19.08 -8.22 -5.39
N ALA A 414 18.28 -9.02 -6.09
CA ALA A 414 17.87 -8.69 -7.45
C ALA A 414 16.91 -7.49 -7.50
N VAL A 415 16.03 -7.36 -6.49
CA VAL A 415 15.15 -6.19 -6.30
C VAL A 415 15.98 -4.91 -6.13
N LEU A 416 17.03 -4.94 -5.31
CA LEU A 416 17.95 -3.81 -5.14
C LEU A 416 18.66 -3.48 -6.45
N ALA A 417 19.16 -4.49 -7.17
CA ALA A 417 19.80 -4.28 -8.46
C ALA A 417 18.85 -3.63 -9.49
N TRP A 418 17.57 -4.03 -9.53
CA TRP A 418 16.56 -3.40 -10.38
C TRP A 418 16.27 -1.95 -9.98
N LEU A 419 16.36 -1.63 -8.68
CA LEU A 419 16.28 -0.27 -8.15
C LEU A 419 17.58 0.53 -8.28
N GLU A 420 18.57 0.02 -9.02
CA GLU A 420 19.89 0.64 -9.19
C GLU A 420 20.66 0.83 -7.86
N HIS A 421 20.43 -0.08 -6.91
CA HIS A 421 21.13 -0.13 -5.64
C HIS A 421 22.02 -1.38 -5.54
N ALA A 422 23.23 -1.17 -5.01
CA ALA A 422 24.16 -2.24 -4.68
C ALA A 422 24.44 -2.24 -3.16
N PRO A 423 24.47 -3.42 -2.51
CA PRO A 423 24.94 -3.55 -1.13
C PRO A 423 26.26 -2.82 -0.92
N ALA A 424 26.43 -2.26 0.27
CA ALA A 424 27.64 -1.58 0.63
C ALA A 424 28.81 -2.57 0.78
N GLU A 425 30.00 -2.10 0.44
CA GLU A 425 31.23 -2.84 0.68
C GLU A 425 31.44 -3.03 2.19
N ALA A 426 32.21 -4.07 2.57
CA ALA A 426 32.36 -4.47 3.97
C ALA A 426 33.02 -3.39 4.85
N ASP A 427 33.81 -2.50 4.25
CA ASP A 427 34.47 -1.38 4.89
C ASP A 427 33.54 -0.17 5.10
N VAL A 428 32.32 -0.17 4.54
CA VAL A 428 31.38 0.95 4.65
C VAL A 428 30.56 0.86 5.93
N TRP A 429 30.57 1.94 6.69
CA TRP A 429 29.83 2.07 7.95
C TRP A 429 28.52 2.83 7.78
N LEU A 430 28.51 3.87 6.94
CA LEU A 430 27.37 4.75 6.77
C LEU A 430 27.38 5.41 5.39
N ARG A 431 26.21 5.47 4.75
CA ARG A 431 25.90 6.34 3.60
C ARG A 431 24.79 7.31 4.02
N ALA A 432 25.04 8.61 3.91
CA ALA A 432 24.09 9.63 4.37
C ALA A 432 24.30 10.97 3.68
N HIS A 433 23.37 11.90 3.90
CA HIS A 433 23.56 13.31 3.55
C HIS A 433 24.13 14.10 4.74
N VAL A 434 24.94 15.12 4.47
CA VAL A 434 25.52 15.97 5.53
C VAL A 434 24.41 16.75 6.25
N ALA A 435 24.27 16.53 7.56
CA ALA A 435 23.31 17.25 8.38
C ALA A 435 23.78 18.68 8.61
N GLY A 436 22.85 19.64 8.51
CA GLY A 436 23.16 21.06 8.68
C GLY A 436 23.87 21.71 7.49
N PHE A 437 24.02 21.00 6.36
CA PHE A 437 24.70 21.52 5.16
C PHE A 437 24.14 22.87 4.69
N ALA A 438 22.81 23.05 4.76
CA ALA A 438 22.12 24.29 4.42
C ALA A 438 22.60 25.53 5.21
N TYR A 439 23.05 25.35 6.46
CA TYR A 439 23.50 26.42 7.35
C TYR A 439 25.00 26.72 7.22
N HIS A 440 25.72 25.93 6.43
CA HIS A 440 27.17 26.04 6.27
C HIS A 440 27.51 26.29 4.79
N ALA A 441 27.79 25.23 4.02
CA ALA A 441 28.26 25.37 2.64
C ALA A 441 27.16 25.18 1.59
N GLY A 442 25.93 24.83 1.96
CA GLY A 442 24.90 24.41 1.01
C GLY A 442 24.35 25.49 0.08
N ASN A 443 24.51 26.77 0.45
CA ASN A 443 24.15 27.92 -0.39
C ASN A 443 25.35 28.57 -1.08
N ASP A 444 26.55 28.03 -0.89
CA ASP A 444 27.74 28.60 -1.48
C ASP A 444 27.86 28.16 -2.94
N ALA A 445 27.82 29.12 -3.86
CA ALA A 445 27.96 28.88 -5.29
C ALA A 445 29.38 28.39 -5.66
N ASP A 446 30.37 28.64 -4.81
CA ASP A 446 31.76 28.23 -5.00
C ASP A 446 32.02 26.82 -4.45
N PHE A 447 31.03 26.18 -3.80
CA PHE A 447 31.13 24.80 -3.36
C PHE A 447 30.91 23.83 -4.53
N LEU A 448 32.01 23.45 -5.18
CA LEU A 448 32.06 22.55 -6.34
C LEU A 448 32.92 21.31 -6.03
N PRO A 449 32.45 20.39 -5.16
CA PRO A 449 33.19 19.20 -4.82
C PRO A 449 33.23 18.19 -5.97
N THR A 450 34.25 17.34 -5.97
CA THR A 450 34.31 16.16 -6.84
C THR A 450 33.94 14.90 -6.06
N GLU A 451 33.22 13.96 -6.69
CA GLU A 451 32.99 12.63 -6.13
C GLU A 451 34.31 11.94 -5.81
N GLY A 452 34.38 11.27 -4.65
CA GLY A 452 35.57 10.60 -4.14
C GLY A 452 36.50 11.48 -3.28
N GLU A 453 36.31 12.81 -3.25
CA GLU A 453 37.13 13.67 -2.41
C GLU A 453 36.96 13.37 -0.92
N THR A 454 38.08 13.44 -0.19
CA THR A 454 38.13 13.09 1.23
C THR A 454 37.50 14.15 2.12
N LEU A 455 36.79 13.68 3.14
CA LEU A 455 36.21 14.46 4.21
C LEU A 455 36.86 14.06 5.54
N THR A 456 37.08 15.03 6.41
CA THR A 456 37.59 14.76 7.76
C THR A 456 36.45 14.71 8.76
N LEU A 457 36.51 13.72 9.65
CA LEU A 457 35.56 13.54 10.75
C LEU A 457 36.21 14.03 12.05
N GLN A 458 35.53 14.91 12.79
CA GLN A 458 36.00 15.39 14.08
C GLN A 458 34.93 15.20 15.16
N ARG A 459 35.29 14.54 16.27
CA ARG A 459 34.44 14.44 17.46
C ARG A 459 34.31 15.78 18.18
N GLU A 460 33.08 16.10 18.58
CA GLU A 460 32.74 17.27 19.41
C GLU A 460 31.92 16.81 20.65
N PRO A 461 32.53 16.14 21.65
CA PRO A 461 31.81 15.65 22.82
C PRO A 461 31.19 16.75 23.68
N GLU A 462 31.78 17.95 23.65
CA GLU A 462 31.31 19.15 24.36
C GLU A 462 30.28 19.96 23.57
N ASN A 463 29.73 19.42 22.47
CA ASN A 463 28.73 20.13 21.68
C ASN A 463 27.44 20.32 22.51
N PRO A 464 26.95 21.55 22.69
CA PRO A 464 25.84 21.85 23.60
C PRO A 464 24.49 21.25 23.16
N HIS A 465 24.38 20.83 21.90
CA HIS A 465 23.15 20.25 21.36
C HIS A 465 23.16 18.72 21.31
N ASP A 466 24.35 18.11 21.16
CA ASP A 466 24.50 16.67 20.98
C ASP A 466 25.93 16.19 21.32
N ALA A 467 26.12 15.51 22.46
CA ALA A 467 27.42 14.97 22.87
C ALA A 467 27.99 13.90 21.91
N LEU A 468 27.15 13.32 21.03
CA LEU A 468 27.57 12.36 20.01
C LEU A 468 27.90 13.04 18.67
N ALA A 469 27.96 14.38 18.62
CA ALA A 469 28.24 15.11 17.40
C ALA A 469 29.58 14.72 16.77
N VAL A 470 29.54 14.41 15.47
CA VAL A 470 30.71 14.21 14.63
C VAL A 470 30.65 15.23 13.50
N ARG A 471 31.53 16.23 13.54
CA ARG A 471 31.63 17.27 12.52
C ARG A 471 32.27 16.70 11.26
N ILE A 472 31.79 17.18 10.11
CA ILE A 472 32.32 16.86 8.78
C ILE A 472 32.90 18.13 8.19
N ASP A 473 34.20 18.08 7.86
CA ASP A 473 34.90 19.14 7.16
C ASP A 473 35.42 18.66 5.78
N TRP A 474 35.51 19.59 4.83
CA TRP A 474 36.12 19.41 3.52
C TRP A 474 37.13 20.51 3.28
N GLN A 475 38.39 20.16 3.00
CA GLN A 475 39.47 21.13 2.81
C GLN A 475 39.57 22.17 3.95
N GLY A 476 39.35 21.74 5.20
CA GLY A 476 39.36 22.60 6.39
C GLY A 476 38.09 23.45 6.59
N ARG A 477 37.12 23.38 5.68
CA ARG A 477 35.83 24.06 5.78
C ARG A 477 34.78 23.14 6.38
N LYS A 478 34.09 23.63 7.41
CA LYS A 478 32.92 22.94 7.99
C LYS A 478 31.78 22.82 6.99
N LEU A 479 31.38 21.59 6.71
CA LEU A 479 30.21 21.29 5.89
C LEU A 479 28.98 21.01 6.75
N GLY A 480 29.16 20.45 7.94
CA GLY A 480 28.08 20.09 8.85
C GLY A 480 28.44 18.93 9.74
N TYR A 481 27.51 18.00 9.92
CA TYR A 481 27.62 16.90 10.88
C TYR A 481 27.12 15.58 10.29
N ILE A 482 27.57 14.47 10.88
CA ILE A 482 26.89 13.18 10.73
C ILE A 482 25.47 13.32 11.31
N PRO A 483 24.41 12.87 10.62
CA PRO A 483 23.07 13.02 11.14
C PRO A 483 22.87 12.28 12.46
N ARG A 484 22.24 12.95 13.43
CA ARG A 484 22.02 12.48 14.79
C ARG A 484 21.50 11.02 14.90
N PRO A 485 20.59 10.53 14.04
CA PRO A 485 20.13 9.14 14.15
C PRO A 485 21.19 8.05 13.89
N ALA A 486 22.35 8.36 13.30
CA ALA A 486 23.43 7.37 13.12
C ALA A 486 24.80 7.84 13.63
N ASN A 487 24.88 8.96 14.35
CA ASN A 487 26.17 9.39 14.87
C ASN A 487 26.67 8.51 16.03
N ALA A 488 25.78 7.80 16.75
CA ALA A 488 26.14 7.05 17.95
C ALA A 488 27.17 5.93 17.71
N GLU A 489 27.03 5.17 16.62
CA GLU A 489 27.99 4.12 16.27
C GLU A 489 29.34 4.70 15.83
N ILE A 490 29.30 5.71 14.95
CA ILE A 490 30.49 6.40 14.45
C ILE A 490 31.24 7.11 15.59
N ALA A 491 30.51 7.77 16.49
CA ALA A 491 31.08 8.47 17.64
C ALA A 491 31.80 7.49 18.57
N ARG A 492 31.14 6.38 18.94
CA ARG A 492 31.76 5.33 19.76
C ARG A 492 33.00 4.73 19.10
N ALA A 493 32.97 4.50 17.79
CA ALA A 493 34.11 3.97 17.06
C ALA A 493 35.30 4.96 17.08
N LEU A 494 35.06 6.25 16.82
CA LEU A 494 36.09 7.29 16.89
C LEU A 494 36.63 7.45 18.32
N ASP A 495 35.76 7.44 19.34
CA ASP A 495 36.15 7.54 20.74
C ASP A 495 36.98 6.30 21.18
N ALA A 496 36.75 5.14 20.57
CA ALA A 496 37.54 3.92 20.75
C ALA A 496 38.84 3.88 19.92
N GLY A 497 39.13 4.91 19.13
CA GLY A 497 40.34 5.01 18.29
C GLY A 497 40.27 4.26 16.97
N VAL A 498 39.08 3.85 16.50
CA VAL A 498 38.90 3.29 15.15
C VAL A 498 39.15 4.38 14.11
N MET A 499 40.01 4.08 13.13
CA MET A 499 40.37 5.02 12.08
C MET A 499 39.29 5.06 11.01
N LEU A 500 38.27 5.90 11.19
CA LEU A 500 37.23 6.12 10.19
C LEU A 500 37.55 7.33 9.30
N ALA A 501 37.33 7.17 8.00
CA ALA A 501 37.44 8.23 7.01
C ALA A 501 36.09 8.44 6.31
N ALA A 502 35.89 9.64 5.77
CA ALA A 502 34.73 9.91 4.92
C ALA A 502 35.15 10.40 3.54
N LYS A 503 34.30 10.18 2.55
CA LYS A 503 34.46 10.74 1.20
C LYS A 503 33.13 11.18 0.63
N ILE A 504 33.18 12.12 -0.30
CA ILE A 504 32.01 12.59 -1.03
C ILE A 504 31.55 11.46 -1.96
N GLN A 505 30.31 11.03 -1.78
CA GLN A 505 29.71 9.97 -2.59
C GLN A 505 29.02 10.55 -3.82
N ARG A 506 28.28 11.65 -3.64
CA ARG A 506 27.53 12.33 -4.69
C ARG A 506 27.25 13.79 -4.31
N PHE A 507 27.28 14.67 -5.30
CA PHE A 507 26.82 16.05 -5.16
C PHE A 507 25.77 16.39 -6.23
N ASP A 508 24.60 16.86 -5.81
CA ASP A 508 23.52 17.31 -6.70
C ASP A 508 23.09 18.74 -6.33
N ALA A 509 23.57 19.72 -7.10
CA ALA A 509 23.26 21.13 -6.89
C ALA A 509 21.77 21.48 -7.07
N LYS A 510 21.00 20.63 -7.78
CA LYS A 510 19.56 20.85 -8.03
C LYS A 510 18.68 20.24 -6.94
N ALA A 511 19.22 19.38 -6.09
CA ALA A 511 18.48 18.80 -4.98
C ALA A 511 18.18 19.86 -3.89
N GLU A 512 17.19 19.54 -3.06
CA GLU A 512 16.92 20.26 -1.82
C GLU A 512 18.19 20.37 -0.96
N LEU A 513 18.38 21.49 -0.27
CA LEU A 513 19.63 21.82 0.42
C LEU A 513 20.15 20.71 1.34
N TRP A 514 19.27 20.01 2.05
CA TRP A 514 19.63 18.91 2.95
C TRP A 514 19.90 17.55 2.25
N ARG A 515 19.73 17.47 0.93
CA ARG A 515 20.02 16.29 0.09
C ARG A 515 21.13 16.52 -0.94
N ARG A 516 21.67 17.75 -1.03
CA ARG A 516 22.67 18.11 -2.06
C ARG A 516 23.97 17.33 -1.95
N LEU A 517 24.43 17.05 -0.73
CA LEU A 517 25.73 16.41 -0.50
C LEU A 517 25.55 15.08 0.22
N GLU A 518 25.83 14.00 -0.51
CA GLU A 518 25.91 12.64 0.01
C GLU A 518 27.37 12.28 0.31
N PHE A 519 27.60 11.62 1.43
CA PHE A 519 28.90 11.13 1.86
C PHE A 519 28.81 9.68 2.31
N VAL A 520 29.97 9.03 2.32
CA VAL A 520 30.13 7.68 2.88
C VAL A 520 31.22 7.70 3.94
N VAL A 521 30.96 7.07 5.09
CA VAL A 521 31.95 6.73 6.12
C VAL A 521 32.42 5.32 5.87
N HIS A 522 33.73 5.13 5.88
CA HIS A 522 34.38 3.85 5.63
C HIS A 522 35.61 3.68 6.51
N ASP A 523 36.00 2.42 6.73
CA ASP A 523 37.24 2.04 7.39
C ASP A 523 38.30 1.70 6.33
N PRO A 524 39.25 2.61 6.03
CA PRO A 524 40.30 2.38 5.05
C PRO A 524 41.24 1.22 5.41
N SER A 525 41.20 0.71 6.65
CA SER A 525 42.01 -0.43 7.09
C SER A 525 41.35 -1.79 6.79
N ALA A 526 40.04 -1.84 6.61
CA ALA A 526 39.29 -3.09 6.42
C ALA A 526 39.54 -3.77 5.06
N GLY A 527 40.00 -3.03 4.04
CA GLY A 527 40.31 -3.55 2.70
C GLY A 527 41.74 -4.09 2.50
N ARG A 528 42.56 -4.17 3.57
CA ARG A 528 43.98 -4.60 3.50
C ARG A 528 44.25 -6.00 4.09
N ALA A 529 43.21 -6.78 4.38
CA ALA A 529 43.31 -8.12 4.95
C ALA A 529 43.32 -9.23 3.88
#